data_AF-A0A367ELZ9-F1
#
_entry.id   AF-A0A367ELZ9-F1
#
_cell.length_a   1.000
_cell.length_b   1.000
_cell.length_c   1.000
_cell.angle_alpha   90.00
_cell.angle_beta   90.00
_cell.angle_gamma   90.00
#
_symmetry.space_group_name_H-M   'P 1'
#
loop_
_entity.id
_entity.type
_entity.pdbx_description
1 polymer ?
#
loop_
_entity_poly.entity_id
_entity_poly.type
_entity_poly.pdbx_seq_one_letter_code
_entity_poly.pdbx_strand_id
1 'polypeptide(L)' 'MFACHQGAPGHPGTNVACAGWLAVEGTGHVAVRLAVSHGRLPVSALSPGPNWPDLYDSYQEMADANAAHEEGPRQ' A
#
# COMPACT_ATOMS: atom_id res chain seq x y z
N MET A 1 -0.11 -0.24 -13.39
CA MET A 1 -0.78 -0.23 -12.07
C MET A 1 0.24 -0.74 -11.08
N PHE A 2 0.72 0.10 -10.16
CA PHE A 2 1.69 -0.30 -9.14
C PHE A 2 0.96 -1.01 -8.00
N ALA A 3 1.57 -2.07 -7.47
CA ALA A 3 1.01 -2.88 -6.41
C ALA A 3 2.15 -3.43 -5.56
N CYS A 4 2.01 -3.29 -4.24
CA CYS A 4 2.96 -3.88 -3.30
C CYS A 4 2.64 -5.36 -3.05
N HIS A 5 1.38 -5.76 -3.24
CA HIS A 5 0.91 -7.13 -3.08
C HIS A 5 0.09 -7.56 -4.30
N GLN A 6 0.23 -8.82 -4.70
CA GLN A 6 -0.75 -9.50 -5.55
C GLN A 6 -1.91 -10.00 -4.67
N GLY A 7 -3.15 -9.82 -5.12
CA GLY A 7 -4.33 -10.17 -4.30
C GLY A 7 -4.84 -9.00 -3.44
N ALA A 8 -6.13 -9.02 -3.12
CA ALA A 8 -6.73 -8.02 -2.22
C ALA A 8 -7.20 -8.65 -0.93
N PRO A 9 -7.30 -7.86 0.15
CA PRO A 9 -8.31 -8.06 1.17
C PRO A 9 -9.68 -8.17 0.48
N GLY A 10 -10.18 -9.39 0.33
CA GLY A 10 -11.48 -9.70 -0.29
C GLY A 10 -11.46 -10.66 -1.49
N HIS A 11 -10.35 -10.86 -2.22
CA HIS A 11 -10.26 -11.88 -3.28
C HIS A 11 -8.80 -12.23 -3.69
N PRO A 12 -8.51 -13.49 -4.09
CA PRO A 12 -7.25 -13.86 -4.74
C PRO A 12 -7.13 -13.22 -6.15
N GLY A 13 -5.94 -12.71 -6.49
CA GLY A 13 -5.60 -12.24 -7.85
C GLY A 13 -5.71 -10.74 -8.13
N THR A 14 -6.20 -9.92 -7.20
CA THR A 14 -6.32 -8.46 -7.36
C THR A 14 -5.09 -7.70 -6.88
N ASN A 15 -4.32 -7.02 -7.72
CA ASN A 15 -3.19 -6.21 -7.25
C ASN A 15 -3.59 -5.11 -6.22
N VAL A 16 -2.95 -5.06 -5.05
CA VAL A 16 -3.21 -4.08 -3.97
C VAL A 16 -1.96 -3.28 -3.62
N ALA A 17 -2.15 -1.96 -3.52
CA ALA A 17 -1.14 -1.05 -2.96
C ALA A 17 -1.18 -1.11 -1.43
N CYS A 18 -0.02 -1.19 -0.78
CA CYS A 18 0.04 -1.15 0.68
C CYS A 18 -0.25 0.26 1.21
N ALA A 19 -0.59 0.35 2.51
CA ALA A 19 -0.87 1.63 3.15
C ALA A 19 0.33 2.59 3.10
N GLY A 20 1.56 2.07 3.25
CA GLY A 20 2.79 2.86 3.15
C GLY A 20 2.94 3.54 1.79
N TRP A 21 2.72 2.80 0.69
CA TRP A 21 2.74 3.40 -0.65
C TRP A 21 1.68 4.48 -0.81
N LEU A 22 0.48 4.24 -0.29
CA LEU A 22 -0.62 5.20 -0.37
C LEU A 22 -0.30 6.50 0.39
N ALA A 23 0.40 6.41 1.53
CA ALA A 23 0.82 7.56 2.32
C ALA A 23 1.94 8.37 1.65
N VAL A 24 2.88 7.72 0.95
CA VAL A 24 4.01 8.40 0.30
C VAL A 24 3.64 8.95 -1.08
N GLU A 25 3.03 8.13 -1.93
CA GLU A 25 2.82 8.41 -3.36
C GLU A 25 1.36 8.70 -3.73
N GLY A 26 0.42 8.39 -2.84
CA GLY A 26 -1.01 8.40 -3.17
C GLY A 26 -1.54 9.75 -3.65
N THR A 27 -1.02 10.86 -3.11
CA THR A 27 -1.43 12.21 -3.52
C THR A 27 -0.95 12.57 -4.94
N GLY A 28 0.18 12.01 -5.40
CA GLY A 28 0.72 12.19 -6.75
C GLY A 28 0.02 11.32 -7.80
N HIS A 29 -0.67 10.26 -7.38
CA HIS A 29 -1.25 9.28 -8.30
C HIS A 29 -2.68 9.63 -8.74
N VAL A 30 -2.89 9.84 -10.05
CA VAL A 30 -4.20 10.30 -10.60
C VAL A 30 -5.38 9.40 -10.23
N ALA A 31 -5.21 8.07 -10.27
CA ALA A 31 -6.28 7.13 -9.94
C ALA A 31 -6.68 7.20 -8.45
N VAL A 32 -5.72 7.51 -7.57
CA VAL A 32 -5.97 7.67 -6.13
C VAL A 32 -6.75 8.95 -5.89
N ARG A 33 -6.33 10.07 -6.52
CA ARG A 33 -7.05 11.35 -6.45
C ARG A 33 -8.51 11.23 -6.91
N LEU A 34 -8.76 10.50 -8.00
CA LEU A 34 -10.12 10.23 -8.49
C LEU A 34 -10.92 9.34 -7.53
N ALA A 35 -10.28 8.36 -6.88
CA ALA A 35 -10.94 7.53 -5.87
C ALA A 35 -11.36 8.35 -4.65
N VAL A 36 -10.52 9.30 -4.21
CA VAL A 36 -10.85 10.24 -3.12
C VAL A 36 -11.97 11.18 -3.54
N SER A 37 -11.90 11.79 -4.73
CA SER A 37 -12.94 12.73 -5.18
C SER A 37 -14.31 12.07 -5.34
N HIS A 38 -14.36 10.78 -5.63
CA HIS A 38 -15.60 10.00 -5.70
C HIS A 38 -16.01 9.35 -4.37
N GLY A 39 -15.30 9.62 -3.26
CA GLY A 39 -15.62 9.07 -1.94
C GLY A 39 -15.37 7.57 -1.79
N ARG A 40 -14.63 6.95 -2.73
CA ARG A 40 -14.27 5.52 -2.70
C ARG A 40 -13.06 5.24 -1.82
N LEU A 41 -12.28 6.26 -1.49
CA LEU A 41 -11.14 6.22 -0.59
C LEU A 41 -11.22 7.44 0.34
N PRO A 42 -11.19 7.27 1.67
CA PRO A 42 -11.14 8.42 2.56
C PRO A 42 -9.80 9.15 2.43
N VAL A 43 -9.81 10.48 2.43
CA VAL A 43 -8.59 11.28 2.31
C VAL A 43 -7.58 11.00 3.44
N SER A 44 -8.09 10.62 4.63
CA SER A 44 -7.25 10.24 5.77
C SER A 44 -6.41 8.99 5.51
N ALA A 45 -6.75 8.17 4.51
CA ALA A 45 -5.91 7.03 4.11
C ALA A 45 -4.63 7.44 3.37
N LEU A 46 -4.51 8.71 2.95
CA LEU A 46 -3.31 9.25 2.29
C LEU A 46 -2.27 9.79 3.29
N SER A 47 -2.43 9.51 4.57
CA SER A 47 -1.51 10.00 5.60
C SER A 47 -1.34 8.95 6.70
N PRO A 48 -0.16 8.85 7.33
CA PRO A 48 0.04 7.97 8.46
C PRO A 48 -0.95 8.27 9.59
N GLY A 49 -1.53 7.23 10.17
CA GLY A 49 -2.40 7.34 11.33
C GLY A 49 -1.62 7.39 12.65
N PRO A 50 -2.32 7.57 13.79
CA PRO A 50 -1.71 7.41 15.10
C PRO A 50 -1.10 6.00 15.25
N ASN A 51 0.11 5.92 15.79
CA ASN A 51 0.87 4.67 16.01
C ASN A 51 1.28 3.92 14.73
N TRP A 52 1.39 4.61 13.59
CA TRP A 52 2.05 4.00 12.43
C TRP A 52 3.54 3.73 12.70
N PRO A 53 4.09 2.64 12.13
CA PRO A 53 5.53 2.47 12.11
C PRO A 53 6.17 3.54 11.22
N ASP A 54 7.44 3.81 11.49
CA ASP A 54 8.26 4.59 10.57
C ASP A 54 8.29 3.89 9.19
N LEU A 55 8.23 4.69 8.13
CA LEU A 55 8.33 4.19 6.77
C LEU A 55 9.79 4.03 6.37
N TYR A 56 10.05 3.10 5.45
CA TYR A 56 11.38 2.90 4.89
C TYR A 56 11.84 4.10 4.06
N ASP A 57 13.15 4.37 4.09
CA ASP A 57 13.75 5.50 3.39
C ASP A 57 13.91 5.24 1.89
N SER A 58 13.81 3.98 1.46
CA SER A 58 13.92 3.60 0.05
C SER A 58 12.97 2.47 -0.35
N TYR A 59 12.67 2.42 -1.64
CA TYR A 59 11.93 1.29 -2.22
C TYR A 59 12.65 -0.05 -2.01
N GLN A 60 13.99 -0.08 -2.12
CA GLN A 60 14.77 -1.31 -1.98
C GLN A 60 14.68 -1.87 -0.57
N GLU A 61 14.85 -1.02 0.45
CA GLU A 61 14.74 -1.42 1.85
C GLU A 61 13.35 -1.99 2.18
N MET A 62 12.30 -1.34 1.67
CA MET A 62 10.93 -1.83 1.79
C MET A 62 10.73 -3.19 1.10
N ALA A 63 11.26 -3.36 -0.11
CA ALA A 63 11.15 -4.60 -0.88
C ALA A 63 11.89 -5.75 -0.18
N ASP A 64 13.08 -5.50 0.35
CA ASP A 64 13.88 -6.50 1.08
C ASP A 64 13.17 -6.95 2.36
N ALA A 65 12.61 -6.01 3.14
CA ALA A 65 11.85 -6.31 4.33
C ALA A 65 10.60 -7.16 4.03
N ASN A 66 9.87 -6.82 2.97
CA ASN A 66 8.68 -7.58 2.56
C ASN A 66 9.02 -8.97 1.98
N ALA A 67 10.14 -9.12 1.29
CA ALA A 67 10.58 -10.42 0.78
C ALA A 67 10.87 -11.43 1.91
N ALA A 68 11.44 -10.95 3.03
CA ALA A 68 11.71 -11.78 4.20
C ALA A 68 10.44 -12.31 4.91
N HIS A 69 9.28 -11.67 4.71
CA HIS A 69 8.01 -12.08 5.32
C HIS A 69 7.25 -13.17 4.52
N GLU A 70 7.64 -13.45 3.28
CA GLU A 70 7.00 -14.47 2.42
C GLU A 70 7.56 -15.90 2.62
N GLU A 71 8.58 -16.09 3.47
CA GLU A 71 9.17 -17.40 3.79
C GLU A 71 8.48 -18.15 4.96
N GLY A 72 7.29 -17.69 5.40
CA GLY A 72 6.42 -18.43 6.33
C GLY A 72 5.66 -19.59 5.64
N PRO A 73 5.25 -20.66 6.35
CA PRO A 73 4.66 -21.83 5.70
C PRO A 73 3.38 -21.46 4.96
N ARG A 74 3.38 -21.67 3.64
CA ARG A 74 2.18 -21.64 2.80
C ARG A 74 1.24 -22.74 3.29
N GLN A 75 0.11 -22.35 3.88
CA GLN A 75 -0.99 -23.25 4.23
C GLN A 75 -1.99 -23.29 3.07
#